data_AF-A0A067DJF0-F1
#
_entry.id   AF-A0A067DJF0-F1
#
_cell.length_a   1.000
_cell.length_b   1.000
_cell.length_c   1.000
_cell.angle_alpha   90.00
_cell.angle_beta   90.00
_cell.angle_gamma   90.00
#
_symmetry.space_group_name_H-M   'P 1'
#
loop_
_entity.id
_entity.type
_entity.pdbx_description
1 polymer ?
#
loop_
_entity_poly.entity_id
_entity_poly.type
_entity_poly.pdbx_seq_one_letter_code
_entity_poly.pdbx_strand_id
1 'polypeptide(L)'
;MRLWPDGHLRVYEWQRMWIVVADLLMSDLWDCDYPLVCGKYGICSRGQCSCPATYFKLLDDRQPALGCSQITSLSCEASQDHRFVELNDVAYFAFSSSSSDITNTDSETCKQACLKNCSCKAALFQYGLNSSAGDCYLPSEIFSMMNNEKETTHYNSTAYIKVQNLPMPGASPGGKETSHRKRIMGFILESFFGLLVLIGILIFFFRKKNGADEIEEDYLDQVPGLPKRFSFEELKVMTDNFRKMLGKGGFGSVFEGTQTDGTKVAVKRLEGIGEINKSFLAEVKTIGSIHHQNLVRLIGFCAEKSHNLLVYEYMPNGSLDRWLFQRSDEFMLDWQQRKKIILDIAKGLTYLHEDCRQKILHLDIKPQNILLDGNFNAKVADFGLSKLIDQDQSQVVTTMRGTPGYLAPEWLSSIITEKVDIYSFGVVMLEILCGRKVFDRSQPEEEDMYLLSIFKKKAEEDKLSDLVDKHSNDMQSNGEEVVNMMKVAAWCLESDFAKRPSMSMVVRVLEGVTEFEHNLHYNLVHLPITAALANVDHREENDKPTTQLLPSVLSGPR
;
A
#
# COMPACT_ATOMS: atom_id res chain seq x y z
N MET A 1 -4.71 -3.13 11.66
CA MET A 1 -3.33 -3.66 11.57
C MET A 1 -2.69 -3.56 12.94
N ARG A 2 -1.92 -4.56 13.37
CA ARG A 2 -1.32 -4.61 14.70
C ARG A 2 0.00 -5.36 14.61
N LEU A 3 1.08 -4.75 15.10
CA LEU A 3 2.33 -5.46 15.35
C LEU A 3 2.14 -6.34 16.59
N TRP A 4 2.36 -7.63 16.43
CA TRP A 4 2.21 -8.61 17.51
C TRP A 4 3.53 -8.76 18.27
N PRO A 5 3.46 -9.19 19.55
CA PRO A 5 4.66 -9.41 20.36
C PRO A 5 5.64 -10.44 19.77
N ASP A 6 5.18 -11.28 18.83
CA ASP A 6 5.98 -12.25 18.06
C ASP A 6 6.72 -11.62 16.87
N GLY A 7 6.57 -10.30 16.64
CA GLY A 7 7.21 -9.56 15.56
C GLY A 7 6.41 -9.52 14.26
N HIS A 8 5.27 -10.23 14.20
CA HIS A 8 4.43 -10.28 13.02
C HIS A 8 3.56 -9.03 12.88
N LEU A 9 3.47 -8.51 11.66
CA LEU A 9 2.68 -7.33 11.35
C LEU A 9 1.38 -7.75 10.67
N ARG A 10 0.38 -8.07 11.51
CA ARG A 10 -0.86 -8.67 11.06
C ARG A 10 -1.93 -7.61 10.78
N VAL A 11 -2.56 -7.71 9.62
CA VAL A 11 -3.74 -6.92 9.27
C VAL A 11 -4.96 -7.64 9.80
N TYR A 12 -5.79 -6.89 10.51
CA TYR A 12 -7.04 -7.36 11.06
C TYR A 12 -8.19 -6.70 10.31
N GLU A 13 -9.13 -7.49 9.82
CA GLU A 13 -10.39 -6.99 9.29
C GLU A 13 -11.49 -7.29 10.32
N TRP A 14 -12.31 -6.29 10.63
CA TRP A 14 -13.47 -6.50 11.48
C TRP A 14 -14.60 -7.06 10.64
N GLN A 15 -15.02 -8.27 11.00
CA GLN A 15 -16.24 -8.86 10.46
C GLN A 15 -17.25 -9.02 11.60
N ARG A 16 -17.46 -10.25 12.11
CA ARG A 16 -18.20 -10.50 13.38
C ARG A 16 -17.28 -10.59 14.60
N MET A 17 -15.98 -10.77 14.36
CA MET A 17 -14.88 -10.69 15.30
C MET A 17 -13.63 -10.24 14.53
N TRP A 18 -12.58 -9.82 15.22
CA TRP A 18 -11.30 -9.48 14.58
C TRP A 18 -10.66 -10.75 14.03
N ILE A 19 -10.42 -10.81 12.71
CA ILE A 19 -9.70 -11.91 12.06
C ILE A 19 -8.45 -11.38 11.37
N VAL A 20 -7.37 -12.18 11.38
CA VAL A 20 -6.14 -11.87 10.64
C VAL A 20 -6.39 -12.16 9.16
N VAL A 21 -6.23 -11.15 8.30
CA VAL A 21 -6.43 -11.27 6.85
C VAL A 21 -5.13 -11.24 6.06
N ALA A 22 -4.05 -10.75 6.66
CA ALA A 22 -2.72 -10.76 6.07
C ALA A 22 -1.65 -10.67 7.16
N ASP A 23 -0.49 -11.27 6.90
CA ASP A 23 0.75 -11.03 7.62
C ASP A 23 1.73 -10.39 6.64
N LEU A 24 1.93 -9.08 6.78
CA LEU A 24 2.49 -8.24 5.72
C LEU A 24 4.00 -8.45 5.51
N LEU A 25 4.66 -9.17 6.40
CA LEU A 25 6.10 -9.40 6.37
C LEU A 25 6.45 -10.83 5.90
N MET A 26 5.45 -11.69 5.70
CA MET A 26 5.64 -13.13 5.45
C MET A 26 5.98 -13.46 3.98
N SER A 27 5.80 -12.51 3.06
CA SER A 27 6.18 -12.67 1.64
C SER A 27 7.69 -12.77 1.43
N ASP A 28 8.46 -12.20 2.35
CA ASP A 28 9.92 -12.02 2.23
C ASP A 28 10.71 -12.80 3.30
N LEU A 29 10.01 -13.31 4.33
CA LEU A 29 10.57 -13.96 5.51
C LEU A 29 9.76 -15.21 5.86
N TRP A 30 10.44 -16.33 6.10
CA TRP A 30 9.82 -17.54 6.63
C TRP A 30 9.39 -17.31 8.09
N ASP A 31 8.46 -18.10 8.61
CA ASP A 31 7.95 -17.94 9.99
C ASP A 31 9.05 -17.83 11.07
N CYS A 32 10.21 -18.46 10.86
CA CYS A 32 11.33 -18.43 11.80
C CYS A 32 12.26 -17.20 11.68
N ASP A 33 12.13 -16.39 10.63
CA ASP A 33 13.01 -15.25 10.38
C ASP A 33 12.62 -14.02 11.22
N TYR A 34 11.49 -14.08 11.93
CA TYR A 34 11.03 -13.01 12.82
C TYR A 34 11.81 -13.01 14.14
N PRO A 35 12.35 -11.86 14.57
CA PRO A 35 13.16 -11.79 15.78
C PRO A 35 12.45 -12.25 17.05
N LEU A 36 11.11 -12.22 17.14
CA LEU A 36 10.39 -12.51 18.39
C LEU A 36 9.48 -13.75 18.33
N VAL A 37 9.50 -14.53 17.25
CA VAL A 37 8.59 -15.68 17.05
C VAL A 37 8.67 -16.74 18.15
N CYS A 38 9.87 -16.97 18.69
CA CYS A 38 10.13 -17.86 19.81
C CYS A 38 10.63 -17.10 21.05
N GLY A 39 10.37 -15.79 21.13
CA GLY A 39 10.80 -14.94 22.23
C GLY A 39 12.33 -14.90 22.42
N LYS A 40 12.76 -14.48 23.62
CA LYS A 40 14.20 -14.38 23.95
C LYS A 40 14.83 -15.76 24.11
N TYR A 41 16.05 -15.93 23.58
CA TYR A 41 16.83 -17.17 23.62
C TYR A 41 16.15 -18.42 23.01
N GLY A 42 14.97 -18.30 22.39
CA GLY A 42 14.28 -19.41 21.75
C GLY A 42 14.87 -19.77 20.40
N ILE A 43 14.78 -21.04 20.01
CA ILE A 43 15.23 -21.58 18.72
C ILE A 43 14.00 -22.01 17.93
N CYS A 44 13.79 -21.40 16.77
CA CYS A 44 12.73 -21.74 15.82
C CYS A 44 13.22 -22.77 14.81
N SER A 45 12.45 -23.85 14.66
CA SER A 45 12.67 -24.87 13.63
C SER A 45 11.33 -25.21 12.99
N ARG A 46 11.12 -24.80 11.74
CA ARG A 46 9.87 -25.00 10.98
C ARG A 46 8.61 -24.60 11.76
N GLY A 47 8.66 -23.44 12.42
CA GLY A 47 7.56 -22.89 13.24
C GLY A 47 7.42 -23.50 14.64
N GLN A 48 8.29 -24.43 15.05
CA GLN A 48 8.32 -24.97 16.41
C GLN A 48 9.42 -24.31 17.24
N CYS A 49 9.05 -23.83 18.44
CA CYS A 49 9.96 -23.17 19.36
C CYS A 49 10.51 -24.12 20.41
N SER A 50 11.82 -24.05 20.65
CA SER A 50 12.53 -24.82 21.67
C SER A 50 13.57 -23.97 22.41
N CYS A 51 14.07 -24.44 23.55
CA CYS A 51 15.12 -23.75 24.31
C CYS A 51 16.46 -24.49 24.20
N PRO A 52 17.60 -23.77 24.25
CA PRO A 52 18.90 -24.39 24.46
C PRO A 52 18.90 -25.21 25.75
N ALA A 53 19.29 -26.48 25.70
CA ALA A 53 19.26 -27.36 26.87
C ALA A 53 20.22 -26.90 27.99
N THR A 54 20.02 -27.42 29.21
CA THR A 54 20.93 -27.33 30.38
C THR A 54 20.91 -26.01 31.18
N TYR A 55 20.89 -24.84 30.53
CA TYR A 55 20.97 -23.53 31.22
C TYR A 55 19.75 -22.64 31.03
N PHE A 56 18.79 -23.10 30.24
CA PHE A 56 17.58 -22.36 29.91
C PHE A 56 16.36 -23.20 30.20
N LYS A 57 15.28 -22.54 30.60
CA LYS A 57 13.96 -23.14 30.77
C LYS A 57 12.94 -22.37 29.96
N LEU A 58 11.93 -23.07 29.45
CA LEU A 58 10.74 -22.45 28.88
C LEU A 58 10.09 -21.55 29.92
N LEU A 59 9.62 -20.38 29.49
CA LEU A 59 8.82 -19.50 30.35
C LEU A 59 7.45 -20.13 30.67
N ASP A 60 6.87 -20.83 29.69
CA ASP A 60 5.62 -21.58 29.82
C ASP A 60 5.68 -22.82 28.92
N ASP A 61 5.59 -24.01 29.51
CA ASP A 61 5.60 -25.29 28.77
C ASP A 61 4.41 -25.42 27.80
N ARG A 62 3.32 -24.70 28.04
CA ARG A 62 2.12 -24.68 27.18
C ARG A 62 2.20 -23.65 26.07
N GLN A 63 3.12 -22.68 26.16
CA GLN A 63 3.30 -21.61 25.18
C GLN A 63 4.78 -21.40 24.86
N PRO A 64 5.41 -22.31 24.09
CA PRO A 64 6.85 -22.23 23.78
C PRO A 64 7.28 -20.96 23.04
N ALA A 65 6.35 -20.28 22.36
CA ALA A 65 6.58 -19.02 21.65
C ALA A 65 6.93 -17.83 22.57
N LEU A 66 6.63 -17.90 23.87
CA LEU A 66 7.01 -16.85 24.82
C LEU A 66 8.53 -16.79 25.06
N GLY A 67 9.24 -17.86 24.71
CA GLY A 67 10.68 -17.96 24.77
C GLY A 67 11.23 -18.52 26.07
N CYS A 68 12.52 -18.30 26.27
CA CYS A 68 13.32 -19.01 27.25
C CYS A 68 13.91 -18.02 28.26
N SER A 69 14.01 -18.45 29.51
CA SER A 69 14.75 -17.74 30.55
C SER A 69 16.01 -18.50 30.91
N GLN A 70 17.10 -17.76 31.11
CA GLN A 70 18.28 -18.30 31.76
C GLN A 70 17.91 -18.73 33.19
N ILE A 71 18.36 -19.91 33.60
CA ILE A 71 18.15 -20.41 34.96
C ILE A 71 18.88 -19.51 35.98
N THR A 72 20.06 -19.01 35.60
CA THR A 72 20.88 -18.08 36.37
C THR A 72 21.11 -16.81 35.54
N SER A 73 20.75 -15.65 36.07
CA SER A 73 21.01 -14.35 35.43
C SER A 73 22.49 -14.00 35.47
N LEU A 74 23.03 -13.47 34.36
CA LEU A 74 24.40 -12.96 34.29
C LEU A 74 24.61 -11.75 35.23
N SER A 75 25.74 -11.76 35.94
CA SER A 75 26.20 -10.62 36.75
C SER A 75 27.59 -10.16 36.33
N CYS A 76 27.78 -8.86 36.11
CA CYS A 76 29.10 -8.30 35.80
C CYS A 76 30.14 -8.56 36.89
N GLU A 77 29.70 -8.69 38.15
CA GLU A 77 30.56 -8.90 39.31
C GLU A 77 31.12 -10.33 39.38
N ALA A 78 30.49 -11.27 38.68
CA ALA A 78 30.88 -12.69 38.63
C ALA A 78 31.49 -13.07 37.27
N SER A 79 32.20 -12.15 36.62
CA SER A 79 32.73 -12.36 35.26
C SER A 79 33.67 -13.56 35.11
N GLN A 80 34.26 -14.02 36.22
CA GLN A 80 35.12 -15.21 36.29
C GLN A 80 34.34 -16.54 36.16
N ASP A 81 33.03 -16.50 36.42
CA ASP A 81 32.13 -17.67 36.37
C ASP A 81 31.32 -17.73 35.05
N HIS A 82 31.57 -16.79 34.13
CA HIS A 82 30.95 -16.76 32.82
C HIS A 82 31.55 -17.83 31.91
N ARG A 83 30.67 -18.63 31.29
CA ARG A 83 31.00 -19.63 30.29
C ARG A 83 30.11 -19.47 29.07
N PHE A 84 30.43 -20.16 27.99
CA PHE A 84 29.60 -20.20 26.79
C PHE A 84 28.92 -21.56 26.62
N VAL A 85 27.65 -21.52 26.24
CA VAL A 85 26.93 -22.66 25.65
C VAL A 85 27.07 -22.54 24.14
N GLU A 86 27.61 -23.57 23.50
CA GLU A 86 27.82 -23.62 22.06
C GLU A 86 26.59 -24.21 21.37
N LEU A 87 26.06 -23.48 20.40
CA LEU A 87 25.00 -23.93 19.51
C LEU A 87 25.49 -23.86 18.07
N ASN A 88 25.66 -25.03 17.46
CA ASN A 88 26.09 -25.16 16.08
C ASN A 88 24.93 -25.00 15.12
N ASP A 89 25.23 -24.52 13.92
CA ASP A 89 24.27 -24.41 12.81
C ASP A 89 23.04 -23.58 13.20
N VAL A 90 23.28 -22.42 13.81
CA VAL A 90 22.24 -21.46 14.19
C VAL A 90 22.39 -20.19 13.37
N ALA A 91 21.33 -19.78 12.68
CA ALA A 91 21.23 -18.49 12.03
C ALA A 91 20.55 -17.46 12.95
N TYR A 92 20.86 -16.18 12.74
CA TYR A 92 20.34 -15.07 13.53
C TYR A 92 20.00 -13.91 12.62
N PHE A 93 18.92 -13.19 12.90
CA PHE A 93 18.43 -12.12 12.04
C PHE A 93 19.48 -11.01 11.79
N ALA A 94 20.42 -10.80 12.72
CA ALA A 94 21.49 -9.80 12.59
C ALA A 94 22.59 -10.16 11.56
N PHE A 95 22.63 -11.38 11.04
CA PHE A 95 23.56 -11.74 9.95
C PHE A 95 23.22 -11.04 8.62
N SER A 96 22.02 -10.47 8.50
CA SER A 96 21.59 -9.70 7.32
C SER A 96 22.01 -8.22 7.35
N SER A 97 22.41 -7.68 8.51
CA SER A 97 22.89 -6.30 8.65
C SER A 97 24.39 -6.24 8.41
N SER A 98 24.84 -5.43 7.45
CA SER A 98 26.22 -5.31 6.96
C SER A 98 27.23 -4.70 7.97
N SER A 99 27.00 -4.83 9.28
CA SER A 99 27.81 -4.26 10.35
C SER A 99 28.16 -5.34 11.39
N SER A 100 29.12 -6.22 11.07
CA SER A 100 29.72 -7.07 12.09
C SER A 100 30.58 -6.23 13.04
N ASP A 101 30.58 -6.57 14.33
CA ASP A 101 31.35 -5.84 15.34
C ASP A 101 32.86 -6.03 15.14
N ILE A 102 33.25 -7.22 14.65
CA ILE A 102 34.63 -7.57 14.32
C ILE A 102 34.64 -8.43 13.05
N THR A 103 35.27 -7.94 11.98
CA THR A 103 35.45 -8.66 10.71
C THR A 103 36.76 -9.46 10.68
N ASN A 104 36.81 -10.54 9.90
CA ASN A 104 38.03 -11.32 9.64
C ASN A 104 38.76 -11.75 10.92
N THR A 105 38.02 -12.35 11.84
CA THR A 105 38.51 -12.83 13.13
C THR A 105 38.27 -14.33 13.30
N ASP A 106 38.87 -14.95 14.31
CA ASP A 106 38.61 -16.33 14.71
C ASP A 106 37.58 -16.42 15.84
N SER A 107 37.00 -17.60 16.03
CA SER A 107 35.95 -17.81 17.04
C SER A 107 36.44 -17.59 18.48
N GLU A 108 37.72 -17.81 18.79
CA GLU A 108 38.27 -17.57 20.13
C GLU A 108 38.38 -16.08 20.41
N THR A 109 38.91 -15.30 19.46
CA THR A 109 38.95 -13.84 19.55
C THR A 109 37.54 -13.24 19.72
N CYS A 110 36.55 -13.76 18.99
CA CYS A 110 35.14 -13.36 19.11
C CYS A 110 34.57 -13.62 20.52
N LYS A 111 34.80 -14.83 21.08
CA LYS A 111 34.40 -15.18 22.45
C LYS A 111 35.07 -14.29 23.50
N GLN A 112 36.38 -14.02 23.35
CA GLN A 112 37.12 -13.16 24.27
C GLN A 112 36.63 -11.72 24.25
N ALA A 113 36.28 -11.18 23.08
CA ALA A 113 35.67 -9.86 22.96
C ALA A 113 34.34 -9.77 23.72
N CYS A 114 33.49 -10.80 23.60
CA CYS A 114 32.25 -10.86 24.37
C CYS A 114 32.51 -10.99 25.88
N LEU A 115 33.48 -11.79 26.33
CA LEU A 115 33.79 -11.93 27.76
C LEU A 115 34.24 -10.62 28.41
N LYS A 116 34.98 -9.79 27.67
CA LYS A 116 35.45 -8.46 28.12
C LYS A 116 34.33 -7.42 28.18
N ASN A 117 33.25 -7.61 27.42
CA ASN A 117 32.10 -6.71 27.39
C ASN A 117 30.97 -7.26 28.28
N CYS A 118 30.68 -6.58 29.40
CA CYS A 118 29.63 -7.08 30.29
C CYS A 118 28.24 -7.06 29.63
N SER A 119 27.95 -6.07 28.78
CA SER A 119 26.67 -5.97 28.10
C SER A 119 26.46 -7.07 27.06
N CYS A 120 27.53 -7.71 26.57
CA CYS A 120 27.45 -8.78 25.58
C CYS A 120 26.83 -10.06 26.16
N LYS A 121 25.79 -10.58 25.53
CA LYS A 121 25.07 -11.80 25.97
C LYS A 121 25.39 -13.04 25.13
N ALA A 122 25.87 -12.87 23.90
CA ALA A 122 26.39 -13.98 23.10
C ALA A 122 27.46 -13.47 22.13
N ALA A 123 28.36 -14.37 21.72
CA ALA A 123 29.23 -14.17 20.57
C ALA A 123 28.67 -15.02 19.41
N LEU A 124 28.22 -14.38 18.34
CA LEU A 124 27.72 -15.05 17.15
C LEU A 124 28.81 -15.00 16.08
N PHE A 125 29.26 -16.16 15.61
CA PHE A 125 30.37 -16.27 14.68
C PHE A 125 29.88 -16.87 13.36
N GLN A 126 29.99 -16.10 12.27
CA GLN A 126 29.62 -16.48 10.92
C GLN A 126 30.88 -16.69 10.09
N TYR A 127 30.99 -17.82 9.39
CA TYR A 127 32.18 -18.17 8.61
C TYR A 127 31.85 -18.99 7.37
N GLY A 128 32.74 -18.92 6.38
CA GLY A 128 32.63 -19.69 5.14
C GLY A 128 33.15 -21.14 5.30
N LEU A 129 34.02 -21.56 4.39
CA LEU A 129 34.62 -22.90 4.42
C LEU A 129 35.73 -23.04 5.49
N ASN A 130 36.38 -21.94 5.89
CA ASN A 130 37.45 -21.92 6.88
C ASN A 130 36.98 -21.23 8.17
N SER A 131 37.09 -21.90 9.33
CA SER A 131 36.73 -21.34 10.64
C SER A 131 37.76 -20.36 11.22
N SER A 132 38.88 -20.13 10.51
CA SER A 132 39.97 -19.25 10.94
C SER A 132 39.77 -17.77 10.59
N ALA A 133 38.78 -17.46 9.76
CA ALA A 133 38.47 -16.10 9.31
C ALA A 133 36.96 -15.98 9.07
N GLY A 134 36.28 -15.27 9.96
CA GLY A 134 34.84 -15.02 9.89
C GLY A 134 34.44 -13.69 10.52
N ASP A 135 33.15 -13.43 10.52
CA ASP A 135 32.52 -12.24 11.07
C ASP A 135 31.91 -12.53 12.45
N CYS A 136 32.15 -11.63 13.39
CA CYS A 136 31.73 -11.73 14.78
C CYS A 136 30.70 -10.66 15.11
N TYR A 137 29.62 -11.06 15.77
CA TYR A 137 28.56 -10.18 16.25
C TYR A 137 28.38 -10.38 17.77
N LEU A 138 28.28 -9.27 18.51
CA LEU A 138 28.31 -9.21 19.97
C LEU A 138 27.02 -8.59 20.55
N PRO A 139 25.84 -9.21 20.34
CA PRO A 139 24.57 -8.65 20.77
C PRO A 139 24.45 -8.49 22.28
N SER A 140 23.85 -7.38 22.70
CA SER A 140 23.45 -7.11 24.09
C SER A 140 22.11 -7.71 24.48
N GLU A 141 21.31 -8.15 23.51
CA GLU A 141 20.05 -8.86 23.68
C GLU A 141 19.96 -10.01 22.69
N ILE A 142 19.49 -11.17 23.16
CA ILE A 142 19.30 -12.36 22.32
C ILE A 142 17.81 -12.58 22.13
N PHE A 143 17.38 -12.44 20.88
CA PHE A 143 16.01 -12.76 20.49
C PHE A 143 15.92 -14.17 19.89
N SER A 144 14.93 -14.43 19.05
CA SER A 144 14.73 -15.73 18.42
C SER A 144 15.88 -16.06 17.47
N MET A 145 16.41 -17.25 17.65
CA MET A 145 17.41 -17.88 16.80
C MET A 145 16.70 -18.89 15.89
N MET A 146 17.32 -19.23 14.76
CA MET A 146 16.76 -20.21 13.83
C MET A 146 17.78 -21.28 13.47
N ASN A 147 17.32 -22.48 13.15
CA ASN A 147 18.22 -23.50 12.62
C ASN A 147 18.73 -23.06 11.24
N ASN A 148 20.04 -23.16 11.03
CA ASN A 148 20.68 -22.79 9.80
C ASN A 148 20.45 -23.89 8.74
N GLU A 149 19.53 -23.65 7.80
CA GLU A 149 19.34 -24.51 6.64
C GLU A 149 20.45 -24.22 5.61
N LYS A 150 21.55 -24.99 5.68
CA LYS A 150 22.76 -24.77 4.85
C LYS A 150 22.51 -24.76 3.34
N GLU A 151 21.44 -25.40 2.90
CA GLU A 151 21.02 -25.45 1.49
C GLU A 151 20.58 -24.07 0.97
N THR A 152 20.15 -23.17 1.86
CA THR A 152 19.63 -21.83 1.50
C THR A 152 20.57 -20.68 1.91
N THR A 153 21.34 -20.81 3.00
CA THR A 153 22.12 -19.69 3.54
C THR A 153 23.56 -19.60 3.04
N HIS A 154 24.13 -20.71 2.55
CA HIS A 154 25.49 -20.79 2.00
C HIS A 154 26.63 -20.36 2.96
N TYR A 155 26.40 -20.24 4.27
CA TYR A 155 27.43 -20.00 5.29
C TYR A 155 27.26 -20.92 6.51
N ASN A 156 28.35 -21.11 7.26
CA ASN A 156 28.31 -21.77 8.56
C ASN A 156 28.24 -20.71 9.67
N SER A 157 27.58 -21.05 10.77
CA SER A 157 27.48 -20.15 11.91
C SER A 157 27.33 -20.90 13.22
N THR A 158 27.98 -20.37 14.24
CA THR A 158 27.95 -20.91 15.61
C THR A 158 27.62 -19.78 16.58
N ALA A 159 26.67 -20.03 17.48
CA ALA A 159 26.31 -19.12 18.56
C ALA A 159 26.93 -19.59 19.87
N TYR A 160 27.68 -18.71 20.53
CA TYR A 160 28.25 -18.92 21.85
C TYR A 160 27.49 -18.06 22.86
N ILE A 161 26.50 -18.64 23.53
CA ILE A 161 25.63 -17.90 24.46
C ILE A 161 26.26 -17.86 25.84
N LYS A 162 26.44 -16.65 26.40
CA LYS A 162 27.05 -16.45 27.72
C LYS A 162 26.08 -16.90 28.82
N VAL A 163 26.57 -17.74 29.72
CA VAL A 163 25.86 -18.26 30.90
C VAL A 163 26.75 -18.15 32.14
N GLN A 164 26.15 -18.11 33.33
CA GLN A 164 26.88 -18.08 34.59
C GLN A 164 26.67 -19.37 35.36
N ASN A 165 27.75 -20.02 35.79
CA ASN A 165 27.66 -21.14 36.72
C ASN A 165 27.55 -20.62 38.16
N LEU A 166 26.62 -21.18 38.93
CA LEU A 166 26.68 -21.13 40.38
C LEU A 166 27.40 -22.38 40.89
N PRO A 167 28.26 -22.29 41.91
CA PRO A 167 28.66 -23.46 42.67
C PRO A 167 27.41 -23.97 43.40
N MET A 168 26.76 -25.00 42.88
CA MET A 168 25.65 -25.67 43.57
C MET A 168 26.20 -26.54 44.71
N PRO A 169 25.81 -26.33 45.98
CA PRO A 169 26.02 -27.30 47.03
C PRO A 169 25.00 -28.44 46.89
N GLY A 170 25.50 -29.68 46.79
CA GLY A 170 24.74 -30.87 47.17
C GLY A 170 23.95 -31.54 46.05
N ALA A 171 24.64 -32.38 45.27
CA ALA A 171 24.01 -33.56 44.72
C ALA A 171 23.48 -34.45 45.86
N SER A 172 22.26 -34.98 45.74
CA SER A 172 21.83 -36.16 46.48
C SER A 172 21.12 -37.13 45.53
N PRO A 173 21.46 -38.43 45.56
CA PRO A 173 20.90 -39.45 44.67
C PRO A 173 19.65 -40.11 45.29
N GLY A 174 18.64 -40.47 44.48
CA GLY A 174 17.62 -41.41 44.96
C GLY A 174 16.31 -41.53 44.18
N GLY A 175 16.25 -42.51 43.26
CA GLY A 175 15.14 -43.45 42.94
C GLY A 175 13.77 -42.91 42.47
N LYS A 176 13.00 -43.57 41.60
CA LYS A 176 12.97 -44.94 41.07
C LYS A 176 12.20 -44.93 39.74
N GLU A 177 12.59 -45.79 38.81
CA GLU A 177 11.78 -46.20 37.67
C GLU A 177 10.44 -46.78 38.11
N THR A 178 9.36 -46.48 37.38
CA THR A 178 8.31 -47.48 37.09
C THR A 178 7.73 -47.30 35.70
N SER A 179 7.59 -48.44 35.03
CA SER A 179 7.04 -48.67 33.68
C SER A 179 5.53 -48.48 33.63
N HIS A 180 5.01 -47.89 32.54
CA HIS A 180 3.63 -48.15 32.11
C HIS A 180 3.47 -48.06 30.58
N ARG A 181 3.84 -49.15 29.90
CA ARG A 181 3.40 -49.46 28.54
C ARG A 181 2.02 -50.13 28.63
N LYS A 182 0.94 -49.39 28.36
CA LYS A 182 -0.38 -49.84 27.81
C LYS A 182 -1.46 -48.74 27.94
N ARG A 183 -1.58 -47.88 26.91
CA ARG A 183 -2.84 -47.19 26.53
C ARG A 183 -2.72 -46.50 25.16
N ILE A 184 -2.37 -47.27 24.13
CA ILE A 184 -2.40 -46.81 22.73
C ILE A 184 -3.42 -47.70 22.00
N MET A 185 -4.70 -47.35 22.13
CA MET A 185 -5.78 -47.85 21.26
C MET A 185 -7.03 -46.93 21.29
N GLY A 186 -7.13 -45.98 22.23
CA GLY A 186 -8.27 -45.04 22.31
C GLY A 186 -8.13 -43.74 21.51
N PHE A 187 -6.92 -43.33 21.11
CA PHE A 187 -6.67 -41.99 20.57
C PHE A 187 -6.82 -41.83 19.04
N ILE A 188 -6.95 -42.93 18.29
CA ILE A 188 -7.04 -42.88 16.82
C ILE A 188 -8.46 -42.50 16.35
N LEU A 189 -9.50 -42.88 17.08
CA LEU A 189 -10.90 -42.59 16.73
C LEU A 189 -11.31 -41.14 17.07
N GLU A 190 -10.84 -40.58 18.18
CA GLU A 190 -11.15 -39.19 18.56
C GLU A 190 -10.43 -38.17 17.66
N SER A 191 -9.19 -38.46 17.25
CA SER A 191 -8.43 -37.61 16.33
C SER A 191 -9.08 -37.56 14.93
N PHE A 192 -9.60 -38.69 14.45
CA PHE A 192 -10.29 -38.75 13.16
C PHE A 192 -11.61 -37.98 13.17
N PHE A 193 -12.37 -38.04 14.27
CA PHE A 193 -13.60 -37.27 14.44
C PHE A 193 -13.31 -35.76 14.49
N GLY A 194 -12.26 -35.34 15.21
CA GLY A 194 -11.82 -33.94 15.25
C GLY A 194 -11.42 -33.40 13.87
N LEU A 195 -10.70 -34.18 13.07
CA LEU A 195 -10.31 -33.80 11.70
C LEU A 195 -11.54 -33.68 10.78
N LEU A 196 -12.50 -34.62 10.86
CA LEU A 196 -13.72 -34.56 10.08
C LEU A 196 -14.60 -33.34 10.42
N VAL A 197 -14.68 -32.98 11.71
CA VAL A 197 -15.37 -31.76 12.14
C VAL A 197 -14.65 -30.52 11.62
N LEU A 198 -13.32 -30.48 11.66
CA LEU A 198 -12.54 -29.35 11.15
C LEU A 198 -12.69 -29.18 9.63
N ILE A 199 -12.67 -30.28 8.89
CA ILE A 199 -12.96 -30.30 7.45
C ILE A 199 -14.42 -29.86 7.19
N GLY A 200 -15.39 -30.33 7.98
CA GLY A 200 -16.78 -29.91 7.88
C GLY A 200 -16.97 -28.41 8.13
N ILE A 201 -16.24 -27.84 9.10
CA ILE A 201 -16.23 -26.40 9.39
C ILE A 201 -15.60 -25.62 8.24
N LEU A 202 -14.46 -26.08 7.71
CA LEU A 202 -13.82 -25.46 6.54
C LEU A 202 -14.78 -25.49 5.34
N ILE A 203 -15.36 -26.65 5.02
CA ILE A 203 -16.35 -26.80 3.94
C ILE A 203 -17.56 -25.89 4.20
N PHE A 204 -18.05 -25.77 5.43
CA PHE A 204 -19.15 -24.86 5.76
C PHE A 204 -18.78 -23.40 5.52
N PHE A 205 -17.58 -22.96 5.93
CA PHE A 205 -17.10 -21.60 5.67
C PHE A 205 -16.86 -21.35 4.18
N PHE A 206 -16.30 -22.32 3.45
CA PHE A 206 -16.15 -22.24 1.98
C PHE A 206 -17.49 -22.18 1.26
N ARG A 207 -18.47 -23.02 1.64
CA ARG A 207 -19.81 -23.02 1.06
C ARG A 207 -20.59 -21.76 1.41
N LYS A 208 -20.41 -21.21 2.61
CA LYS A 208 -21.02 -19.94 3.03
C LYS A 208 -20.40 -18.74 2.31
N LYS A 209 -19.08 -18.75 2.06
CA LYS A 209 -18.40 -17.72 1.27
C LYS A 209 -18.89 -17.74 -0.18
N ASN A 210 -18.89 -18.92 -0.82
CA ASN A 210 -19.40 -19.06 -2.19
C ASN A 210 -20.88 -18.70 -2.30
N GLY A 211 -21.69 -19.07 -1.31
CA GLY A 211 -23.11 -18.68 -1.27
C GLY A 211 -23.32 -17.19 -1.05
N ALA A 212 -22.44 -16.48 -0.33
CA ALA A 212 -22.53 -15.03 -0.17
C ALA A 212 -22.16 -14.29 -1.46
N ASP A 213 -21.12 -14.74 -2.17
CA ASP A 213 -20.73 -14.21 -3.47
C ASP A 213 -21.85 -14.45 -4.52
N GLU A 214 -22.47 -15.64 -4.53
CA GLU A 214 -23.63 -15.96 -5.38
C GLU A 214 -24.87 -15.11 -5.03
N ILE A 215 -25.15 -14.87 -3.74
CA ILE A 215 -26.26 -14.00 -3.32
C ILE A 215 -26.02 -12.56 -3.77
N GLU A 216 -24.79 -12.03 -3.67
CA GLU A 216 -24.47 -10.66 -4.08
C GLU A 216 -24.52 -10.46 -5.61
N GLU A 217 -24.21 -11.49 -6.41
CA GLU A 217 -24.43 -11.48 -7.87
C GLU A 217 -25.92 -11.49 -8.25
N ASP A 218 -26.76 -12.18 -7.49
CA ASP A 218 -28.22 -12.29 -7.69
C ASP A 218 -28.95 -10.98 -7.28
N TYR A 219 -28.37 -10.20 -6.35
CA TYR A 219 -28.85 -8.86 -5.99
C TYR A 219 -28.76 -7.87 -7.16
N LEU A 220 -27.75 -7.99 -8.04
CA LEU A 220 -27.58 -7.10 -9.19
C LEU A 220 -28.67 -7.30 -10.26
N ASP A 221 -29.35 -8.44 -10.29
CA ASP A 221 -30.44 -8.68 -11.25
C ASP A 221 -31.79 -8.10 -10.76
N GLN A 222 -31.87 -7.64 -9.51
CA GLN A 222 -33.10 -7.17 -8.87
C GLN A 222 -33.15 -5.65 -8.62
N VAL A 223 -32.10 -4.89 -8.93
CA VAL A 223 -32.10 -3.42 -8.73
C VAL A 223 -32.60 -2.71 -10.00
N PRO A 224 -33.75 -2.02 -9.96
CA PRO A 224 -34.24 -1.23 -11.08
C PRO A 224 -33.27 -0.08 -11.42
N GLY A 225 -32.93 0.07 -12.69
CA GLY A 225 -32.07 1.17 -13.18
C GLY A 225 -30.57 0.85 -13.27
N LEU A 226 -30.16 -0.41 -13.05
CA LEU A 226 -28.78 -0.84 -13.29
C LEU A 226 -28.41 -0.84 -14.79
N PRO A 227 -27.11 -0.65 -15.13
CA PRO A 227 -26.60 -0.76 -16.49
C PRO A 227 -26.82 -2.15 -17.11
N LYS A 228 -26.77 -2.23 -18.44
CA LYS A 228 -27.00 -3.49 -19.16
C LYS A 228 -26.00 -4.57 -18.73
N ARG A 229 -26.51 -5.76 -18.36
CA ARG A 229 -25.67 -6.95 -18.15
C ARG A 229 -25.30 -7.56 -19.50
N PHE A 230 -24.01 -7.72 -19.75
CA PHE A 230 -23.44 -8.39 -20.91
C PHE A 230 -22.85 -9.74 -20.49
N SER A 231 -22.90 -10.71 -21.39
CA SER A 231 -22.15 -11.95 -21.22
C SER A 231 -20.68 -11.75 -21.58
N PHE A 232 -19.81 -12.61 -21.04
CA PHE A 232 -18.38 -12.55 -21.35
C PHE A 232 -18.12 -12.79 -22.84
N GLU A 233 -18.87 -13.70 -23.47
CA GLU A 233 -18.71 -14.00 -24.89
C GLU A 233 -19.15 -12.82 -25.78
N GLU A 234 -20.21 -12.10 -25.41
CA GLU A 234 -20.59 -10.86 -26.10
C GLU A 234 -19.47 -9.82 -26.03
N LEU A 235 -18.88 -9.60 -24.86
CA LEU A 235 -17.79 -8.63 -24.70
C LEU A 235 -16.52 -9.05 -25.43
N LYS A 236 -16.24 -10.35 -25.48
CA LYS A 236 -15.12 -10.91 -26.22
C LYS A 236 -15.30 -10.72 -27.73
N VAL A 237 -16.50 -10.93 -28.27
CA VAL A 237 -16.81 -10.61 -29.67
C VAL A 237 -16.73 -9.10 -29.92
N MET A 238 -17.32 -8.30 -29.04
CA MET A 238 -17.34 -6.83 -29.12
C MET A 238 -15.94 -6.22 -29.19
N THR A 239 -14.95 -6.85 -28.55
CA THR A 239 -13.57 -6.36 -28.45
C THR A 239 -12.59 -7.06 -29.41
N ASP A 240 -13.09 -7.86 -30.36
CA ASP A 240 -12.27 -8.71 -31.24
C ASP A 240 -11.26 -9.54 -30.43
N ASN A 241 -11.73 -10.29 -29.43
CA ASN A 241 -10.92 -11.04 -28.47
C ASN A 241 -9.93 -10.17 -27.68
N PHE A 242 -10.37 -9.00 -27.20
CA PHE A 242 -9.54 -8.06 -26.45
C PHE A 242 -8.26 -7.63 -27.20
N ARG A 243 -8.35 -7.50 -28.53
CA ARG A 243 -7.18 -7.26 -29.39
C ARG A 243 -6.57 -5.87 -29.24
N LYS A 244 -7.42 -4.83 -29.18
CA LYS A 244 -6.96 -3.44 -29.15
C LYS A 244 -7.05 -2.88 -27.74
N MET A 245 -5.93 -2.88 -27.02
CA MET A 245 -5.82 -2.26 -25.71
C MET A 245 -5.73 -0.73 -25.84
N LEU A 246 -6.54 -0.02 -25.05
CA LEU A 246 -6.54 1.44 -24.94
C LEU A 246 -5.64 1.91 -23.78
N GLY A 247 -5.52 1.10 -22.73
CA GLY A 247 -4.66 1.39 -21.58
C GLY A 247 -4.65 0.25 -20.57
N LYS A 248 -3.71 0.31 -19.63
CA LYS A 248 -3.59 -0.62 -18.50
C LYS A 248 -3.21 0.16 -17.24
N GLY A 249 -3.88 -0.12 -16.13
CA GLY A 249 -3.66 0.53 -14.83
C GLY A 249 -3.76 -0.44 -13.65
N GLY A 250 -3.73 0.09 -12.42
CA GLY A 250 -3.79 -0.71 -11.20
C GLY A 250 -5.07 -1.54 -11.03
N PHE A 251 -6.16 -1.11 -11.68
CA PHE A 251 -7.46 -1.79 -11.63
C PHE A 251 -7.69 -2.74 -12.83
N GLY A 252 -6.72 -2.88 -13.75
CA GLY A 252 -6.81 -3.81 -14.88
C GLY A 252 -6.58 -3.16 -16.25
N SER A 253 -7.07 -3.82 -17.30
CA SER A 253 -6.80 -3.47 -18.71
C SER A 253 -8.07 -2.97 -19.41
N VAL A 254 -7.95 -1.94 -20.26
CA VAL A 254 -9.08 -1.35 -21.01
C VAL A 254 -8.89 -1.61 -22.49
N PHE A 255 -9.96 -2.04 -23.17
CA PHE A 255 -9.95 -2.43 -24.58
C PHE A 255 -11.00 -1.65 -25.38
N GLU A 256 -10.71 -1.39 -26.65
CA GLU A 256 -11.70 -0.84 -27.58
C GLU A 256 -12.69 -1.93 -27.97
N GLY A 257 -13.98 -1.60 -27.93
CA GLY A 257 -15.05 -2.46 -28.42
C GLY A 257 -15.98 -1.73 -29.37
N THR A 258 -16.75 -2.49 -30.14
CA THR A 258 -17.78 -1.96 -31.06
C THR A 258 -19.08 -2.74 -30.90
N GLN A 259 -20.16 -2.04 -30.53
CA GLN A 259 -21.49 -2.61 -30.42
C GLN A 259 -22.05 -3.01 -31.79
N THR A 260 -23.14 -3.79 -31.80
CA THR A 260 -23.79 -4.28 -33.02
C THR A 260 -24.32 -3.18 -33.93
N ASP A 261 -24.62 -2.00 -33.38
CA ASP A 261 -25.05 -0.81 -34.10
C ASP A 261 -23.87 0.06 -34.63
N GLY A 262 -22.63 -0.36 -34.39
CA GLY A 262 -21.41 0.37 -34.76
C GLY A 262 -20.93 1.37 -33.69
N THR A 263 -21.64 1.52 -32.58
CA THR A 263 -21.23 2.42 -31.49
C THR A 263 -19.96 1.91 -30.81
N LYS A 264 -18.92 2.75 -30.75
CA LYS A 264 -17.68 2.43 -30.04
C LYS A 264 -17.87 2.47 -28.53
N VAL A 265 -17.21 1.56 -27.83
CA VAL A 265 -17.20 1.46 -26.36
C VAL A 265 -15.78 1.20 -25.83
N ALA A 266 -15.58 1.44 -24.54
CA ALA A 266 -14.39 1.02 -23.82
C ALA A 266 -14.74 -0.08 -22.83
N VAL A 267 -14.09 -1.24 -22.93
CA VAL A 267 -14.32 -2.41 -22.07
C VAL A 267 -13.16 -2.55 -21.09
N LYS A 268 -13.39 -2.20 -19.82
CA LYS A 268 -12.43 -2.36 -18.72
C LYS A 268 -12.57 -3.75 -18.14
N ARG A 269 -11.51 -4.55 -18.26
CA ARG A 269 -11.39 -5.88 -17.66
C ARG A 269 -10.58 -5.75 -16.38
N LEU A 270 -11.19 -6.10 -15.24
CA LEU A 270 -10.54 -6.02 -13.95
C LEU A 270 -9.59 -7.22 -13.75
N GLU A 271 -8.37 -6.95 -13.26
CA GLU A 271 -7.30 -7.93 -13.03
C GLU A 271 -6.75 -7.76 -11.59
N GLY A 272 -6.43 -8.85 -10.87
CA GLY A 272 -6.02 -8.82 -9.44
C GLY A 272 -6.61 -9.92 -8.54
N ILE A 273 -6.09 -10.10 -7.32
CA ILE A 273 -6.62 -11.05 -6.32
C ILE A 273 -7.12 -10.23 -5.12
N GLY A 274 -8.38 -10.40 -4.70
CA GLY A 274 -8.93 -9.85 -3.45
C GLY A 274 -9.58 -8.46 -3.53
N GLU A 275 -9.00 -7.48 -4.23
CA GLU A 275 -9.56 -6.11 -4.33
C GLU A 275 -10.55 -5.90 -5.49
N ILE A 276 -10.56 -6.81 -6.47
CA ILE A 276 -11.44 -6.72 -7.67
C ILE A 276 -12.89 -6.53 -7.28
N ASN A 277 -13.41 -7.37 -6.36
CA ASN A 277 -14.84 -7.38 -6.05
C ASN A 277 -15.28 -6.08 -5.38
N LYS A 278 -14.42 -5.47 -4.55
CA LYS A 278 -14.70 -4.18 -3.90
C LYS A 278 -14.74 -3.04 -4.92
N SER A 279 -13.76 -2.97 -5.82
CA SER A 279 -13.69 -1.94 -6.87
C SER A 279 -14.81 -2.08 -7.89
N PHE A 280 -15.07 -3.30 -8.37
CA PHE A 280 -16.19 -3.61 -9.28
C PHE A 280 -17.53 -3.19 -8.69
N LEU A 281 -17.80 -3.62 -7.46
CA LEU A 281 -19.07 -3.34 -6.80
C LEU A 281 -19.24 -1.86 -6.48
N ALA A 282 -18.16 -1.17 -6.08
CA ALA A 282 -18.17 0.28 -5.89
C ALA A 282 -18.55 0.99 -7.19
N GLU A 283 -17.94 0.61 -8.31
CA GLU A 283 -18.18 1.22 -9.60
C GLU A 283 -19.62 0.95 -10.08
N VAL A 284 -20.08 -0.31 -10.09
CA VAL A 284 -21.46 -0.66 -10.49
C VAL A 284 -22.52 0.03 -9.61
N LYS A 285 -22.32 0.08 -8.28
CA LYS A 285 -23.26 0.74 -7.36
C LYS A 285 -23.26 2.27 -7.49
N THR A 286 -22.11 2.87 -7.77
CA THR A 286 -21.94 4.33 -7.79
C THR A 286 -22.31 4.93 -9.14
N ILE A 287 -21.60 4.55 -10.22
CA ILE A 287 -21.81 5.15 -11.55
C ILE A 287 -23.00 4.52 -12.29
N GLY A 288 -23.42 3.31 -11.91
CA GLY A 288 -24.44 2.56 -12.65
C GLY A 288 -25.82 3.23 -12.70
N SER A 289 -26.13 4.11 -11.75
CA SER A 289 -27.42 4.81 -11.68
C SER A 289 -27.36 6.32 -11.99
N ILE A 290 -26.16 6.86 -12.25
CA ILE A 290 -25.97 8.31 -12.44
C ILE A 290 -25.63 8.65 -13.88
N HIS A 291 -26.15 9.79 -14.35
CA HIS A 291 -25.98 10.25 -15.72
C HIS A 291 -25.75 11.76 -15.71
N HIS A 292 -24.56 12.19 -16.11
CA HIS A 292 -24.20 13.61 -16.16
C HIS A 292 -23.25 13.87 -17.34
N GLN A 293 -23.33 15.06 -17.95
CA GLN A 293 -22.56 15.39 -19.16
C GLN A 293 -21.04 15.35 -18.92
N ASN A 294 -20.60 15.63 -17.70
CA ASN A 294 -19.19 15.65 -17.29
C ASN A 294 -18.74 14.41 -16.50
N LEU A 295 -19.48 13.30 -16.55
CA LEU A 295 -19.07 12.01 -15.98
C LEU A 295 -19.10 10.94 -17.08
N VAL A 296 -18.12 10.05 -17.10
CA VAL A 296 -18.09 8.97 -18.09
C VAL A 296 -19.18 7.96 -17.78
N ARG A 297 -20.05 7.71 -18.76
CA ARG A 297 -21.21 6.84 -18.59
C ARG A 297 -20.81 5.36 -18.57
N LEU A 298 -21.19 4.65 -17.51
CA LEU A 298 -21.21 3.19 -17.49
C LEU A 298 -22.42 2.68 -18.28
N ILE A 299 -22.17 2.05 -19.42
CA ILE A 299 -23.19 1.49 -20.32
C ILE A 299 -23.66 0.13 -19.81
N GLY A 300 -22.75 -0.66 -19.24
CA GLY A 300 -23.04 -2.02 -18.81
C GLY A 300 -21.90 -2.67 -18.05
N PHE A 301 -22.13 -3.91 -17.64
CA PHE A 301 -21.15 -4.72 -16.92
C PHE A 301 -21.28 -6.20 -17.29
N CYS A 302 -20.24 -6.97 -17.01
CA CYS A 302 -20.25 -8.43 -17.01
C CYS A 302 -19.75 -8.89 -15.64
N ALA A 303 -20.55 -9.71 -14.97
CA ALA A 303 -20.17 -10.47 -13.79
C ALA A 303 -20.49 -11.93 -14.10
N GLU A 304 -19.52 -12.67 -14.62
CA GLU A 304 -19.65 -14.08 -14.96
C GLU A 304 -18.46 -14.87 -14.43
N LYS A 305 -18.69 -15.74 -13.43
CA LYS A 305 -17.65 -16.57 -12.80
C LYS A 305 -16.53 -15.70 -12.20
N SER A 306 -15.36 -15.68 -12.83
CA SER A 306 -14.21 -14.85 -12.44
C SER A 306 -13.98 -13.67 -13.38
N HIS A 307 -14.94 -13.37 -14.25
CA HIS A 307 -14.88 -12.31 -15.24
C HIS A 307 -15.72 -11.12 -14.79
N ASN A 308 -15.05 -10.11 -14.23
CA ASN A 308 -15.62 -8.82 -13.89
C ASN A 308 -15.15 -7.78 -14.92
N LEU A 309 -16.08 -7.32 -15.76
CA LEU A 309 -15.82 -6.32 -16.78
C LEU A 309 -16.85 -5.19 -16.73
N LEU A 310 -16.42 -4.00 -17.12
CA LEU A 310 -17.23 -2.78 -17.14
C LEU A 310 -17.16 -2.18 -18.55
N VAL A 311 -18.31 -1.73 -19.06
CA VAL A 311 -18.45 -1.20 -20.42
C VAL A 311 -18.82 0.27 -20.34
N TYR A 312 -17.98 1.14 -20.87
CA TYR A 312 -18.17 2.59 -20.88
C TYR A 312 -18.36 3.13 -22.29
N GLU A 313 -18.87 4.35 -22.37
CA GLU A 313 -18.76 5.15 -23.60
C GLU A 313 -17.29 5.32 -24.00
N TYR A 314 -17.03 5.30 -25.31
CA TYR A 314 -15.69 5.49 -25.84
C TYR A 314 -15.31 6.97 -25.89
N MET A 315 -14.14 7.29 -25.34
CA MET A 315 -13.61 8.66 -25.27
C MET A 315 -12.45 8.80 -26.28
N PRO A 316 -12.71 9.35 -27.49
CA PRO A 316 -11.77 9.28 -28.61
C PRO A 316 -10.46 10.05 -28.38
N ASN A 317 -10.49 11.11 -27.58
CA ASN A 317 -9.30 11.91 -27.28
C ASN A 317 -8.52 11.38 -26.05
N GLY A 318 -8.97 10.29 -25.43
CA GLY A 318 -8.27 9.66 -24.31
C GLY A 318 -8.20 10.54 -23.06
N SER A 319 -7.19 10.30 -22.23
CA SER A 319 -6.99 10.97 -20.94
C SER A 319 -6.26 12.31 -21.06
N LEU A 320 -6.57 13.23 -20.16
CA LEU A 320 -6.05 14.60 -20.13
C LEU A 320 -4.53 14.65 -19.93
N ASP A 321 -3.94 13.70 -19.18
CA ASP A 321 -2.50 13.65 -18.93
C ASP A 321 -1.67 13.59 -20.23
N ARG A 322 -2.20 12.95 -21.27
CA ARG A 322 -1.56 12.89 -22.59
C ARG A 322 -1.49 14.27 -23.23
N TRP A 323 -2.56 15.05 -23.12
CA TRP A 323 -2.64 16.40 -23.69
C TRP A 323 -1.83 17.43 -22.90
N LEU A 324 -1.55 17.18 -21.62
CA LEU A 324 -0.76 18.08 -20.79
C LEU A 324 0.74 17.78 -20.84
N PHE A 325 1.12 16.50 -20.93
CA PHE A 325 2.51 16.09 -20.68
C PHE A 325 3.21 15.43 -21.87
N GLN A 326 2.46 15.02 -22.90
CA GLN A 326 3.05 14.48 -24.13
C GLN A 326 3.44 15.64 -25.05
N ARG A 327 4.74 15.97 -25.09
CA ARG A 327 5.26 17.09 -25.86
C ARG A 327 5.32 16.75 -27.36
N SER A 328 4.22 16.97 -28.09
CA SER A 328 4.20 17.03 -29.55
C SER A 328 3.16 18.04 -30.04
N ASP A 329 3.35 18.55 -31.26
CA ASP A 329 2.40 19.51 -31.88
C ASP A 329 1.00 18.90 -32.10
N GLU A 330 0.88 17.57 -32.06
CA GLU A 330 -0.39 16.85 -32.16
C GLU A 330 -1.20 16.87 -30.84
N PHE A 331 -0.55 17.13 -29.70
CA PHE A 331 -1.16 17.12 -28.37
C PHE A 331 -1.01 18.48 -27.70
N MET A 332 -1.74 19.49 -28.19
CA MET A 332 -1.79 20.81 -27.58
C MET A 332 -3.23 21.25 -27.34
N LEU A 333 -3.50 21.72 -26.11
CA LEU A 333 -4.74 22.37 -25.73
C LEU A 333 -4.54 23.88 -25.68
N ASP A 334 -5.38 24.61 -26.39
CA ASP A 334 -5.46 26.06 -26.28
C ASP A 334 -6.04 26.49 -24.92
N TRP A 335 -5.94 27.78 -24.61
CA TRP A 335 -6.38 28.32 -23.34
C TRP A 335 -7.88 28.14 -23.11
N GLN A 336 -8.71 28.33 -24.14
CA GLN A 336 -10.17 28.18 -23.99
C GLN A 336 -10.56 26.73 -23.71
N GLN A 337 -9.90 25.77 -24.36
CA GLN A 337 -10.06 24.34 -24.09
C GLN A 337 -9.64 24.02 -22.66
N ARG A 338 -8.51 24.53 -22.17
CA ARG A 338 -8.08 24.31 -20.78
C ARG A 338 -9.07 24.88 -19.77
N LYS A 339 -9.55 26.12 -19.97
CA LYS A 339 -10.59 26.72 -19.13
C LYS A 339 -11.86 25.89 -19.11
N LYS A 340 -12.29 25.44 -20.29
CA LYS A 340 -13.48 24.61 -20.44
C LYS A 340 -13.32 23.26 -19.73
N ILE A 341 -12.17 22.61 -19.85
CA ILE A 341 -11.86 21.36 -19.17
C ILE A 341 -11.92 21.54 -17.65
N ILE A 342 -11.31 22.60 -17.11
CA ILE A 342 -11.38 22.91 -15.66
C ILE A 342 -12.84 23.07 -15.21
N LEU A 343 -13.64 23.82 -15.97
CA LEU A 343 -15.06 24.03 -15.66
C LEU A 343 -15.87 22.73 -15.73
N ASP A 344 -15.64 21.92 -16.76
CA ASP A 344 -16.30 20.62 -16.94
C ASP A 344 -16.02 19.67 -15.77
N ILE A 345 -14.76 19.57 -15.33
CA ILE A 345 -14.39 18.77 -14.14
C ILE A 345 -15.13 19.30 -12.91
N ALA A 346 -15.15 20.62 -12.73
CA ALA A 346 -15.82 21.25 -11.58
C ALA A 346 -17.33 20.97 -11.56
N LYS A 347 -17.99 20.99 -12.71
CA LYS A 347 -19.41 20.61 -12.86
C LYS A 347 -19.65 19.14 -12.56
N GLY A 348 -18.78 18.26 -13.04
CA GLY A 348 -18.83 16.82 -12.73
C GLY A 348 -18.75 16.56 -11.23
N LEU A 349 -17.80 17.20 -10.54
CA LEU A 349 -17.66 17.07 -9.08
C LEU A 349 -18.82 17.70 -8.30
N THR A 350 -19.32 18.86 -8.75
CA THR A 350 -20.52 19.49 -8.15
C THR A 350 -21.69 18.51 -8.14
N TYR A 351 -21.94 17.86 -9.27
CA TYR A 351 -23.00 16.87 -9.38
C TYR A 351 -22.82 15.68 -8.41
N LEU A 352 -21.58 15.17 -8.27
CA LEU A 352 -21.29 14.07 -7.35
C LEU A 352 -21.47 14.47 -5.88
N HIS A 353 -21.08 15.70 -5.52
CA HIS A 353 -21.04 16.14 -4.13
C HIS A 353 -22.37 16.71 -3.63
N GLU A 354 -23.15 17.34 -4.51
CA GLU A 354 -24.26 18.22 -4.15
C GLU A 354 -25.60 17.79 -4.77
N ASP A 355 -25.60 17.33 -6.03
CA ASP A 355 -26.85 17.04 -6.76
C ASP A 355 -27.30 15.57 -6.67
N CYS A 356 -26.38 14.65 -6.38
CA CYS A 356 -26.71 13.24 -6.18
C CYS A 356 -27.51 13.02 -4.88
N ARG A 357 -28.44 12.05 -4.91
CA ARG A 357 -29.25 11.65 -3.74
C ARG A 357 -28.39 11.28 -2.54
N GLN A 358 -27.31 10.55 -2.78
CA GLN A 358 -26.23 10.32 -1.82
C GLN A 358 -25.01 11.04 -2.35
N LYS A 359 -24.25 11.65 -1.44
CA LYS A 359 -22.99 12.30 -1.80
C LYS A 359 -21.99 11.23 -2.24
N ILE A 360 -21.33 11.44 -3.36
CA ILE A 360 -20.34 10.52 -3.92
C ILE A 360 -18.97 11.18 -3.83
N LEU A 361 -18.06 10.57 -3.07
CA LEU A 361 -16.65 10.96 -3.08
C LEU A 361 -15.93 10.13 -4.14
N HIS A 362 -15.23 10.81 -5.06
CA HIS A 362 -14.51 10.17 -6.15
C HIS A 362 -13.22 9.49 -5.66
N LEU A 363 -12.42 10.20 -4.86
CA LEU A 363 -11.19 9.78 -4.18
C LEU A 363 -9.96 9.52 -5.06
N ASP A 364 -10.08 9.64 -6.39
CA ASP A 364 -8.95 9.50 -7.32
C ASP A 364 -9.00 10.51 -8.47
N ILE A 365 -9.23 11.79 -8.15
CA ILE A 365 -9.19 12.86 -9.15
C ILE A 365 -7.73 13.16 -9.54
N LYS A 366 -7.41 12.94 -10.81
CA LYS A 366 -6.09 13.14 -11.43
C LYS A 366 -6.22 13.20 -12.96
N PRO A 367 -5.25 13.74 -13.71
CA PRO A 367 -5.39 13.91 -15.17
C PRO A 367 -5.60 12.60 -15.94
N GLN A 368 -5.12 11.45 -15.42
CA GLN A 368 -5.34 10.14 -16.03
C GLN A 368 -6.81 9.70 -15.99
N ASN A 369 -7.57 10.19 -15.00
CA ASN A 369 -8.98 9.86 -14.78
C ASN A 369 -9.92 10.95 -15.34
N ILE A 370 -9.40 11.95 -16.04
CA ILE A 370 -10.19 12.91 -16.80
C ILE A 370 -10.09 12.56 -18.27
N LEU A 371 -11.19 12.10 -18.86
CA LEU A 371 -11.24 11.70 -20.27
C LEU A 371 -11.88 12.79 -21.14
N LEU A 372 -11.42 12.91 -22.37
CA LEU A 372 -11.87 13.92 -23.33
C LEU A 372 -12.68 13.27 -24.46
N ASP A 373 -13.89 13.79 -24.69
CA ASP A 373 -14.72 13.36 -25.81
C ASP A 373 -14.25 13.99 -27.13
N GLY A 374 -14.94 13.70 -28.24
CA GLY A 374 -14.57 14.20 -29.57
C GLY A 374 -14.59 15.73 -29.72
N ASN A 375 -15.27 16.44 -28.82
CA ASN A 375 -15.35 17.90 -28.78
C ASN A 375 -14.50 18.50 -27.66
N PHE A 376 -13.60 17.72 -27.05
CA PHE A 376 -12.79 18.12 -25.90
C PHE A 376 -13.63 18.53 -24.67
N ASN A 377 -14.85 17.99 -24.52
CA ASN A 377 -15.55 18.05 -23.24
C ASN A 377 -14.89 17.09 -22.26
N ALA A 378 -14.62 17.55 -21.04
CA ALA A 378 -14.02 16.72 -20.02
C ALA A 378 -15.08 15.92 -19.27
N LYS A 379 -14.77 14.65 -19.01
CA LYS A 379 -15.57 13.75 -18.21
C LYS A 379 -14.71 13.04 -17.17
N VAL A 380 -15.17 13.07 -15.91
CA VAL A 380 -14.53 12.33 -14.81
C VAL A 380 -14.82 10.83 -14.97
N ALA A 381 -13.79 10.00 -14.82
CA ALA A 381 -13.81 8.56 -15.01
C ALA A 381 -13.15 7.82 -13.83
N ASP A 382 -13.28 6.50 -13.82
CA ASP A 382 -12.69 5.57 -12.84
C ASP A 382 -13.21 5.74 -11.39
N PHE A 383 -14.40 5.19 -11.16
CA PHE A 383 -15.08 5.21 -9.86
C PHE A 383 -14.68 4.03 -8.97
N GLY A 384 -13.60 3.32 -9.32
CA GLY A 384 -13.17 2.10 -8.63
C GLY A 384 -12.80 2.32 -7.15
N LEU A 385 -12.50 3.56 -6.75
CA LEU A 385 -12.22 3.95 -5.37
C LEU A 385 -13.36 4.72 -4.70
N SER A 386 -14.45 5.02 -5.41
CA SER A 386 -15.47 5.94 -4.92
C SER A 386 -16.23 5.43 -3.69
N LYS A 387 -16.86 6.35 -2.95
CA LYS A 387 -17.68 6.01 -1.77
C LYS A 387 -18.96 6.83 -1.74
N LEU A 388 -20.06 6.13 -1.53
CA LEU A 388 -21.38 6.70 -1.24
C LEU A 388 -21.46 7.11 0.23
N ILE A 389 -21.98 8.30 0.48
CA ILE A 389 -22.15 8.92 1.79
C ILE A 389 -23.57 9.48 1.86
N ASP A 390 -24.28 9.20 2.95
CA ASP A 390 -25.59 9.79 3.18
C ASP A 390 -25.46 11.32 3.38
N GLN A 391 -26.41 12.11 2.88
CA GLN A 391 -26.29 13.58 2.90
C GLN A 391 -26.21 14.17 4.31
N ASP A 392 -26.73 13.46 5.31
CA ASP A 392 -26.68 13.83 6.74
C ASP A 392 -25.33 13.53 7.39
N GLN A 393 -24.49 12.71 6.76
CA GLN A 393 -23.13 12.42 7.23
C GLN A 393 -22.14 13.44 6.68
N SER A 394 -21.62 14.27 7.58
CA SER A 394 -20.61 15.28 7.26
C SER A 394 -19.19 14.73 7.15
N GLN A 395 -18.94 13.53 7.70
CA GLN A 395 -17.61 12.96 7.85
C GLN A 395 -17.65 11.43 7.70
N VAL A 396 -16.62 10.88 7.07
CA VAL A 396 -16.51 9.43 6.87
C VAL A 396 -15.16 8.91 7.28
N VAL A 397 -15.17 7.84 8.08
CA VAL A 397 -13.96 7.08 8.42
C VAL A 397 -13.69 6.06 7.32
N THR A 398 -12.47 6.06 6.79
CA THR A 398 -12.02 5.10 5.78
C THR A 398 -10.50 4.93 5.84
N THR A 399 -10.01 3.79 5.35
CA THR A 399 -8.57 3.62 5.07
C THR A 399 -8.14 4.58 3.97
N MET A 400 -6.88 5.02 4.05
CA MET A 400 -6.25 5.88 3.03
C MET A 400 -6.24 5.16 1.67
N ARG A 401 -6.64 5.87 0.62
CA ARG A 401 -6.68 5.40 -0.77
C ARG A 401 -6.62 6.60 -1.72
N GLY A 402 -6.19 6.36 -2.95
CA GLY A 402 -6.00 7.37 -3.98
C GLY A 402 -4.54 7.49 -4.40
N THR A 403 -4.26 8.42 -5.32
CA THR A 403 -2.92 8.57 -5.92
C THR A 403 -2.06 9.56 -5.14
N PRO A 404 -0.83 9.19 -4.71
CA PRO A 404 0.11 10.11 -4.06
C PRO A 404 0.35 11.38 -4.91
N GLY A 405 0.48 12.53 -4.23
CA GLY A 405 0.56 13.85 -4.87
C GLY A 405 -0.80 14.56 -5.02
N TYR A 406 -1.90 13.80 -5.07
CA TYR A 406 -3.27 14.35 -5.14
C TYR A 406 -4.02 14.23 -3.80
N LEU A 407 -3.45 13.53 -2.82
CA LEU A 407 -4.05 13.30 -1.51
C LEU A 407 -4.00 14.57 -0.64
N ALA A 408 -5.16 14.96 -0.12
CA ALA A 408 -5.29 16.05 0.84
C ALA A 408 -4.61 15.74 2.20
N PRO A 409 -4.10 16.76 2.93
CA PRO A 409 -3.40 16.57 4.20
C PRO A 409 -4.19 15.81 5.27
N GLU A 410 -5.50 16.00 5.32
CA GLU A 410 -6.38 15.40 6.34
C GLU A 410 -6.54 13.88 6.20
N TRP A 411 -6.06 13.26 5.13
CA TRP A 411 -6.02 11.79 5.01
C TRP A 411 -5.26 11.12 6.17
N LEU A 412 -4.34 11.84 6.83
CA LEU A 412 -3.66 11.38 8.04
C LEU A 412 -4.60 11.20 9.24
N SER A 413 -5.74 11.89 9.26
CA SER A 413 -6.71 11.83 10.35
C SER A 413 -7.72 10.67 10.21
N SER A 414 -7.71 9.95 9.07
CA SER A 414 -8.69 8.92 8.68
C SER A 414 -10.15 9.39 8.54
N ILE A 415 -10.44 10.65 8.85
CA ILE A 415 -11.73 11.30 8.69
C ILE A 415 -11.66 12.17 7.44
N ILE A 416 -12.49 11.86 6.44
CA ILE A 416 -12.55 12.60 5.18
C ILE A 416 -13.96 13.12 4.89
N THR A 417 -14.02 14.14 4.04
CA THR A 417 -15.23 14.77 3.53
C THR A 417 -15.09 14.95 2.01
N GLU A 418 -16.09 15.49 1.31
CA GLU A 418 -15.94 15.86 -0.12
C GLU A 418 -14.76 16.80 -0.39
N LYS A 419 -14.27 17.51 0.63
CA LYS A 419 -13.14 18.43 0.56
C LYS A 419 -11.84 17.77 0.10
N VAL A 420 -11.70 16.45 0.20
CA VAL A 420 -10.53 15.74 -0.34
C VAL A 420 -10.52 15.75 -1.87
N ASP A 421 -11.67 15.65 -2.53
CA ASP A 421 -11.78 15.72 -3.99
C ASP A 421 -11.55 17.16 -4.49
N ILE A 422 -11.98 18.16 -3.72
CA ILE A 422 -11.71 19.58 -4.00
C ILE A 422 -10.21 19.88 -3.97
N TYR A 423 -9.49 19.30 -3.01
CA TYR A 423 -8.03 19.40 -2.97
C TYR A 423 -7.38 18.77 -4.21
N SER A 424 -7.77 17.53 -4.54
CA SER A 424 -7.26 16.85 -5.73
C SER A 424 -7.58 17.61 -7.02
N PHE A 425 -8.77 18.22 -7.12
CA PHE A 425 -9.13 19.14 -8.21
C PHE A 425 -8.20 20.35 -8.28
N GLY A 426 -7.87 20.98 -7.14
CA GLY A 426 -6.91 22.07 -7.09
C GLY A 426 -5.52 21.69 -7.64
N VAL A 427 -5.05 20.47 -7.35
CA VAL A 427 -3.80 19.93 -7.92
C VAL A 427 -3.91 19.80 -9.44
N VAL A 428 -4.96 19.16 -9.94
CA VAL A 428 -5.21 19.00 -11.39
C VAL A 428 -5.28 20.36 -12.09
N MET A 429 -5.93 21.33 -11.47
CA MET A 429 -6.04 22.69 -11.99
C MET A 429 -4.66 23.34 -12.13
N LEU A 430 -3.77 23.19 -11.15
CA LEU A 430 -2.38 23.67 -11.27
C LEU A 430 -1.60 22.94 -12.37
N GLU A 431 -1.78 21.63 -12.54
CA GLU A 431 -1.13 20.90 -13.63
C GLU A 431 -1.58 21.40 -15.01
N ILE A 432 -2.88 21.71 -15.18
CA ILE A 432 -3.44 22.29 -16.41
C ILE A 432 -2.87 23.69 -16.67
N LEU A 433 -2.78 24.54 -15.64
CA LEU A 433 -2.35 25.93 -15.77
C LEU A 433 -0.83 26.05 -15.99
N CYS A 434 -0.05 25.17 -15.36
CA CYS A 434 1.40 25.19 -15.42
C CYS A 434 1.98 24.30 -16.54
N GLY A 435 1.21 23.36 -17.09
CA GLY A 435 1.71 22.37 -18.05
C GLY A 435 2.79 21.45 -17.45
N ARG A 436 2.74 21.22 -16.13
CA ARG A 436 3.75 20.47 -15.37
C ARG A 436 3.09 19.41 -14.51
N LYS A 437 3.75 18.26 -14.37
CA LYS A 437 3.32 17.19 -13.47
C LYS A 437 3.48 17.63 -12.01
N VAL A 438 2.62 17.12 -11.13
CA VAL A 438 2.73 17.32 -9.68
C VAL A 438 4.10 16.91 -9.14
N PHE A 439 4.70 15.87 -9.74
CA PHE A 439 6.06 15.41 -9.48
C PHE A 439 6.81 15.19 -10.80
N ASP A 440 7.91 15.92 -10.99
CA ASP A 440 8.70 15.93 -12.22
C ASP A 440 10.20 15.77 -11.92
N ARG A 441 10.70 14.54 -12.05
CA ARG A 441 12.13 14.21 -11.87
C ARG A 441 13.05 14.81 -12.92
N SER A 442 12.52 15.38 -14.00
CA SER A 442 13.36 16.02 -15.03
C SER A 442 13.89 17.39 -14.62
N GLN A 443 13.40 17.93 -13.49
CA GLN A 443 13.83 19.21 -12.97
C GLN A 443 15.23 19.12 -12.36
N PRO A 444 16.08 20.13 -12.58
CA PRO A 444 17.48 20.09 -12.14
C PRO A 444 17.64 20.26 -10.63
N GLU A 445 16.73 20.99 -9.98
CA GLU A 445 16.74 21.24 -8.54
C GLU A 445 15.69 20.39 -7.84
N GLU A 446 16.05 19.76 -6.71
CA GLU A 446 15.15 18.90 -5.94
C GLU A 446 13.92 19.66 -5.41
N GLU A 447 14.11 20.91 -5.01
CA GLU A 447 13.04 21.83 -4.60
C GLU A 447 12.03 22.10 -5.73
N ASP A 448 12.49 22.01 -6.99
CA ASP A 448 11.70 22.25 -8.18
C ASP A 448 11.00 20.98 -8.72
N MET A 449 11.26 19.81 -8.14
CA MET A 449 10.61 18.56 -8.56
C MET A 449 9.12 18.53 -8.21
N TYR A 450 8.69 19.29 -7.20
CA TYR A 450 7.33 19.28 -6.68
C TYR A 450 6.57 20.56 -7.06
N LEU A 451 5.52 20.42 -7.87
CA LEU A 451 4.77 21.57 -8.38
C LEU A 451 4.20 22.46 -7.26
N LEU A 452 3.64 21.84 -6.21
CA LEU A 452 3.05 22.56 -5.08
C LEU A 452 4.08 23.38 -4.28
N SER A 453 5.31 22.88 -4.15
CA SER A 453 6.39 23.58 -3.44
C SER A 453 6.79 24.85 -4.17
N ILE A 454 6.99 24.77 -5.49
CA ILE A 454 7.33 25.92 -6.32
C ILE A 454 6.16 26.89 -6.38
N PHE A 455 4.93 26.38 -6.52
CA PHE A 455 3.73 27.20 -6.54
C PHE A 455 3.63 28.07 -5.29
N LYS A 456 3.82 27.46 -4.11
CA LYS A 456 3.84 28.19 -2.84
C LYS A 456 4.92 29.27 -2.82
N LYS A 457 6.16 28.92 -3.17
CA LYS A 457 7.30 29.87 -3.22
C LYS A 457 7.02 31.05 -4.14
N LYS A 458 6.52 30.79 -5.35
CA LYS A 458 6.20 31.83 -6.34
C LYS A 458 4.99 32.66 -5.95
N ALA A 459 4.03 32.08 -5.24
CA ALA A 459 2.89 32.82 -4.69
C ALA A 459 3.34 33.81 -3.60
N GLU A 460 4.22 33.38 -2.70
CA GLU A 460 4.79 34.23 -1.64
C GLU A 460 5.70 35.35 -2.20
N GLU A 461 6.36 35.10 -3.33
CA GLU A 461 7.19 36.09 -4.04
C GLU A 461 6.40 37.03 -4.98
N ASP A 462 5.06 36.86 -5.11
CA ASP A 462 4.21 37.55 -6.09
C ASP A 462 4.67 37.37 -7.56
N LYS A 463 5.11 36.15 -7.89
CA LYS A 463 5.66 35.75 -9.20
C LYS A 463 4.93 34.56 -9.82
N LEU A 464 3.61 34.46 -9.62
CA LEU A 464 2.80 33.38 -10.20
C LEU A 464 2.84 33.36 -11.74
N SER A 465 3.06 34.51 -12.38
CA SER A 465 3.24 34.61 -13.83
C SER A 465 4.38 33.73 -14.35
N ASP A 466 5.43 33.47 -13.54
CA ASP A 466 6.57 32.63 -13.92
C ASP A 466 6.19 31.16 -14.13
N LEU A 467 5.02 30.75 -13.61
CA LEU A 467 4.52 29.36 -13.62
C LEU A 467 3.55 29.09 -14.76
N VAL A 468 3.08 30.12 -15.46
CA VAL A 468 2.23 29.95 -16.65
C VAL A 468 2.97 29.08 -17.66
N ASP A 469 2.27 28.09 -18.24
CA ASP A 469 2.84 27.12 -19.19
C ASP A 469 3.65 27.81 -20.30
N LYS A 470 4.99 27.70 -20.20
CA LYS A 470 5.95 28.38 -21.07
C LYS A 470 5.99 27.82 -22.49
N HIS A 471 5.40 26.64 -22.69
CA HIS A 471 5.37 25.97 -23.99
C HIS A 471 4.13 26.34 -24.80
N SER A 472 3.20 27.12 -24.24
CA SER A 472 2.02 27.60 -24.94
C SER A 472 2.01 29.13 -25.05
N ASN A 473 2.24 29.65 -26.26
CA ASN A 473 2.18 31.10 -26.54
C ASN A 473 0.80 31.69 -26.21
N ASP A 474 -0.27 30.91 -26.38
CA ASP A 474 -1.63 31.32 -26.05
C ASP A 474 -1.82 31.47 -24.53
N MET A 475 -1.28 30.54 -23.73
CA MET A 475 -1.26 30.66 -22.27
C MET A 475 -0.48 31.89 -21.82
N GLN A 476 0.70 32.15 -22.41
CA GLN A 476 1.50 33.33 -22.11
C GLN A 476 0.75 34.63 -22.44
N SER A 477 0.00 34.65 -23.54
CA SER A 477 -0.78 35.82 -23.97
C SER A 477 -1.97 36.11 -23.03
N ASN A 478 -2.49 35.08 -22.35
CA ASN A 478 -3.61 35.19 -21.40
C ASN A 478 -3.15 35.12 -19.93
N GLY A 479 -1.86 35.41 -19.65
CA GLY A 479 -1.22 35.15 -18.36
C GLY A 479 -1.95 35.73 -17.14
N GLU A 480 -2.59 36.89 -17.25
CA GLU A 480 -3.36 37.48 -16.15
C GLU A 480 -4.57 36.63 -15.76
N GLU A 481 -5.33 36.13 -16.75
CA GLU A 481 -6.47 35.25 -16.50
C GLU A 481 -6.01 33.90 -15.94
N VAL A 482 -4.89 33.37 -16.44
CA VAL A 482 -4.26 32.15 -15.94
C VAL A 482 -3.86 32.31 -14.46
N VAL A 483 -3.23 33.42 -14.09
CA VAL A 483 -2.84 33.71 -12.70
C VAL A 483 -4.06 33.86 -11.80
N ASN A 484 -5.15 34.44 -12.28
CA ASN A 484 -6.40 34.51 -11.51
C ASN A 484 -7.00 33.10 -11.29
N MET A 485 -6.94 32.22 -12.29
CA MET A 485 -7.31 30.81 -12.10
C MET A 485 -6.38 30.09 -11.13
N MET A 486 -5.07 30.37 -11.13
CA MET A 486 -4.13 29.81 -10.15
C MET A 486 -4.51 30.18 -8.71
N LYS A 487 -5.05 31.38 -8.47
CA LYS A 487 -5.55 31.77 -7.14
C LYS A 487 -6.79 30.94 -6.75
N VAL A 488 -7.70 30.66 -7.68
CA VAL A 488 -8.82 29.74 -7.44
C VAL A 488 -8.32 28.34 -7.10
N ALA A 489 -7.29 27.84 -7.80
CA ALA A 489 -6.66 26.57 -7.48
C ALA A 489 -6.06 26.57 -6.07
N ALA A 490 -5.40 27.67 -5.65
CA ALA A 490 -4.88 27.83 -4.30
C ALA A 490 -5.98 27.77 -3.22
N TRP A 491 -7.16 28.34 -3.50
CA TRP A 491 -8.31 28.25 -2.59
C TRP A 491 -8.80 26.80 -2.39
N CYS A 492 -8.78 26.01 -3.46
CA CYS A 492 -9.08 24.58 -3.39
C CYS A 492 -8.02 23.78 -2.60
N LEU A 493 -6.80 24.29 -2.48
CA LEU A 493 -5.66 23.63 -1.86
C LEU A 493 -5.39 24.04 -0.40
N GLU A 494 -6.27 24.85 0.21
CA GLU A 494 -6.17 25.25 1.62
C GLU A 494 -5.95 24.03 2.54
N SER A 495 -4.96 24.10 3.43
CA SER A 495 -4.66 22.99 4.35
C SER A 495 -5.82 22.69 5.30
N ASP A 496 -6.53 23.73 5.74
CA ASP A 496 -7.76 23.59 6.50
C ASP A 496 -8.92 23.29 5.53
N PHE A 497 -9.39 22.03 5.54
CA PHE A 497 -10.48 21.59 4.68
C PHE A 497 -11.79 22.39 4.88
N ALA A 498 -11.99 23.02 6.04
CA ALA A 498 -13.16 23.86 6.30
C ALA A 498 -13.13 25.16 5.46
N LYS A 499 -11.94 25.66 5.11
CA LYS A 499 -11.76 26.88 4.31
C LYS A 499 -11.86 26.65 2.80
N ARG A 500 -11.70 25.40 2.36
CA ARG A 500 -11.89 25.03 0.94
C ARG A 500 -13.33 25.30 0.50
N PRO A 501 -13.55 25.80 -0.72
CA PRO A 501 -14.90 26.06 -1.25
C PRO A 501 -15.70 24.77 -1.45
N SER A 502 -17.02 24.91 -1.63
CA SER A 502 -17.82 23.87 -2.30
C SER A 502 -17.53 23.87 -3.79
N MET A 503 -17.77 22.75 -4.47
CA MET A 503 -17.56 22.70 -5.92
C MET A 503 -18.54 23.60 -6.68
N SER A 504 -19.78 23.76 -6.21
CA SER A 504 -20.71 24.75 -6.77
C SER A 504 -20.20 26.19 -6.68
N MET A 505 -19.50 26.54 -5.59
CA MET A 505 -18.91 27.87 -5.47
C MET A 505 -17.74 28.05 -6.46
N VAL A 506 -16.91 27.02 -6.62
CA VAL A 506 -15.85 27.02 -7.65
C VAL A 506 -16.45 27.22 -9.04
N VAL A 507 -17.50 26.49 -9.40
CA VAL A 507 -18.20 26.65 -10.69
C VAL A 507 -18.69 28.08 -10.89
N ARG A 508 -19.34 28.68 -9.89
CA ARG A 508 -19.83 30.08 -9.98
C ARG A 508 -18.70 31.09 -10.21
N VAL A 509 -17.55 30.90 -9.55
CA VAL A 509 -16.37 31.76 -9.75
C VAL A 509 -15.80 31.56 -11.16
N LEU A 510 -15.66 30.32 -11.62
CA LEU A 510 -15.15 30.01 -12.96
C LEU A 510 -16.07 30.51 -14.08
N GLU A 511 -17.38 30.59 -13.84
CA GLU A 511 -18.37 31.16 -14.77
C GLU A 511 -18.45 32.69 -14.69
N GLY A 512 -17.71 33.34 -13.77
CA GLY A 512 -17.73 34.79 -13.58
C GLY A 512 -19.00 35.33 -12.92
N VAL A 513 -19.79 34.45 -12.27
CA VAL A 513 -21.04 34.81 -11.57
C VAL A 513 -20.77 35.43 -10.20
N THR A 514 -19.64 35.09 -9.59
CA THR A 514 -19.21 35.59 -8.28
C THR A 514 -17.75 36.02 -8.36
N GLU A 515 -17.42 37.19 -7.79
CA GLU A 515 -16.03 37.63 -7.67
C GLU A 515 -15.32 36.86 -6.54
N PHE A 516 -14.08 36.45 -6.80
CA PHE A 516 -13.22 35.80 -5.83
C PHE A 516 -12.39 36.85 -5.08
N GLU A 517 -12.62 37.03 -3.78
CA GLU A 517 -11.83 37.97 -2.96
C GLU A 517 -10.42 37.40 -2.66
N HIS A 518 -9.39 38.17 -3.01
CA HIS A 518 -7.98 37.77 -3.05
C HIS A 518 -7.27 37.54 -1.70
N ASN A 519 -7.98 37.36 -0.58
CA ASN A 519 -7.36 37.20 0.74
C ASN A 519 -6.96 35.74 1.05
N LEU A 520 -6.16 35.13 0.17
CA LEU A 520 -5.59 33.80 0.40
C LEU A 520 -4.32 33.88 1.24
N HIS A 521 -4.25 33.07 2.28
CA HIS A 521 -2.97 32.71 2.88
C HIS A 521 -2.53 31.39 2.25
N TYR A 522 -1.44 31.37 1.48
CA TYR A 522 -0.92 30.18 0.78
C TYR A 522 -0.35 29.11 1.73
N ASN A 523 -1.16 28.67 2.71
CA ASN A 523 -0.89 27.58 3.62
C ASN A 523 -1.11 26.26 2.89
N LEU A 524 -0.18 25.94 1.99
CA LEU A 524 -0.12 24.68 1.27
C LEU A 524 0.76 23.72 2.08
N VAL A 525 0.16 22.63 2.58
CA VAL A 525 0.87 21.53 3.22
C VAL A 525 0.98 20.41 2.21
N HIS A 526 2.19 20.15 1.75
CA HIS A 526 2.50 18.96 0.97
C HIS A 526 2.64 17.78 1.95
N LEU A 527 1.97 16.66 1.70
CA LEU A 527 2.40 15.37 2.23
C LEU A 527 3.63 14.96 1.42
N PRO A 528 4.87 14.98 1.98
CA PRO A 528 6.04 14.49 1.25
C PRO A 528 5.70 13.16 0.58
N ILE A 529 6.15 12.95 -0.66
CA ILE A 529 6.07 11.61 -1.25
C ILE A 529 6.76 10.63 -0.29
N THR A 530 7.79 11.06 0.44
CA THR A 530 8.41 10.33 1.55
C THR A 530 7.60 10.23 2.84
N ALA A 531 6.47 10.90 3.05
CA ALA A 531 5.56 10.69 4.19
C ALA A 531 4.36 9.81 3.81
N ALA A 532 3.86 9.99 2.59
CA ALA A 532 3.01 9.00 1.92
C ALA A 532 3.77 7.68 1.73
N LEU A 533 5.07 7.76 1.47
CA LEU A 533 6.01 6.65 1.42
C LEU A 533 6.72 6.36 2.74
N ALA A 534 6.72 7.17 3.80
CA ALA A 534 7.27 6.73 5.11
C ALA A 534 6.29 5.78 5.82
N ASN A 535 5.04 5.78 5.38
CA ASN A 535 4.10 4.70 5.61
C ASN A 535 4.21 3.57 4.55
N VAL A 536 5.19 3.63 3.65
CA VAL A 536 5.55 2.62 2.61
C VAL A 536 7.04 2.21 2.67
N ASP A 537 7.90 2.89 3.43
CA ASP A 537 9.35 2.67 3.50
C ASP A 537 9.94 3.47 4.68
N HIS A 538 10.04 2.80 5.82
CA HIS A 538 11.24 2.92 6.63
C HIS A 538 12.20 1.82 6.16
N ARG A 539 13.15 2.15 5.28
CA ARG A 539 14.55 1.72 5.39
C ARG A 539 15.47 2.54 4.49
N GLU A 540 16.65 2.77 5.04
CA GLU A 540 17.57 3.89 4.83
C GLU A 540 18.50 3.76 3.61
N GLU A 541 19.05 4.92 3.23
CA GLU A 541 20.28 5.09 2.47
C GLU A 541 21.46 4.32 3.08
N ASN A 542 22.25 3.64 2.24
CA ASN A 542 23.68 3.95 2.12
C ASN A 542 24.33 3.36 0.84
N ASP A 543 24.64 4.29 -0.06
CA ASP A 543 25.80 4.41 -0.95
C ASP A 543 26.56 3.19 -1.54
N LYS A 544 26.40 3.05 -2.88
CA LYS A 544 27.36 2.72 -3.97
C LYS A 544 26.95 1.54 -4.88
N PRO A 545 27.31 1.57 -6.18
CA PRO A 545 27.16 2.61 -7.18
C PRO A 545 25.84 2.43 -7.95
N THR A 546 25.27 3.55 -8.37
CA THR A 546 23.97 3.73 -9.01
C THR A 546 23.74 2.75 -10.17
N THR A 547 23.01 1.66 -9.93
CA THR A 547 22.37 0.90 -11.00
C THR A 547 21.06 1.62 -11.30
N GLN A 548 21.04 2.29 -12.45
CA GLN A 548 19.95 3.12 -12.96
C GLN A 548 18.58 2.43 -12.76
N LEU A 549 17.74 3.01 -11.91
CA LEU A 549 16.29 2.76 -11.92
C LEU A 549 15.73 3.32 -13.23
N LEU A 550 15.60 2.44 -14.22
CA LEU A 550 14.95 2.73 -15.49
C LEU A 550 13.51 3.21 -15.22
N PRO A 551 13.08 4.33 -15.82
CA PRO A 551 11.68 4.73 -15.82
C PRO A 551 10.84 3.67 -16.54
N SER A 552 9.61 3.46 -16.06
CA SER A 552 8.61 2.66 -16.76
C SER A 552 8.49 3.13 -18.20
N VAL A 553 9.02 2.32 -19.13
CA VAL A 553 8.88 2.52 -20.57
C VAL A 553 7.43 2.20 -20.95
N LEU A 554 6.57 3.21 -20.89
CA LEU A 554 5.20 3.18 -21.40
C LEU A 554 4.95 4.44 -22.22
N SER A 555 5.57 4.50 -23.40
CA SER A 555 5.07 5.10 -24.66
C SER A 555 6.25 5.20 -25.64
N GLY A 556 6.45 4.15 -26.44
CA GLY A 556 7.29 4.24 -27.63
C GLY A 556 6.51 4.87 -28.80
N PRO A 557 7.18 5.57 -29.72
CA PRO A 557 6.58 5.97 -30.99
C PRO A 557 6.70 4.85 -32.04
N ARG A 558 5.61 4.70 -32.81
CA ARG A 558 5.41 3.89 -34.05
C ARG A 558 5.37 2.38 -33.95
#